data_AF-A0A087TLF0-F1
#
_entry.id   AF-A0A087TLF0-F1
#
_cell.length_a   1.000
_cell.length_b   1.000
_cell.length_c   1.000
_cell.angle_alpha   90.00
_cell.angle_beta   90.00
_cell.angle_gamma   90.00
#
_symmetry.space_group_name_H-M   'P 1'
#
loop_
_entity.id
_entity.type
_entity.pdbx_description
1 polymer ?
#
loop_
_entity_poly.entity_id
_entity_poly.type
_entity_poly.pdbx_seq_one_letter_code
_entity_poly.pdbx_strand_id
1 'polypeptide(L)'
;MLFAMNDENRSQLQFSTLESDTTFDFKNTKNHKIRIGRNYQAAIPTLKASTDNDNKIQIEGKLLWNPLMISEEETDHYLRSIYSTGCYGSTEEEKALFLLHTCRYNAEEALRRYSILPQISNTDLIWQDDEIQNFEEGLFKYGKDFHSIQVKLRTKSTRDIVEFYYYWKKSKRKNKFVSYFGNSLFLKEIKKKHFFRLRNRRGF
;
A
#
# COMPACT_ATOMS: atom_id res chain seq x y z
N MET A 1 56.14 -40.38 38.42
CA MET A 1 56.36 -38.91 38.36
C MET A 1 54.98 -38.30 38.18
N LEU A 2 54.30 -37.96 39.28
CA LEU A 2 54.28 -36.64 39.96
C LEU A 2 53.76 -35.53 39.04
N PHE A 3 52.71 -34.76 39.30
CA PHE A 3 51.55 -34.77 40.21
C PHE A 3 50.51 -33.78 39.62
N ALA A 4 49.27 -33.86 40.10
CA ALA A 4 48.08 -33.10 39.71
C ALA A 4 48.07 -31.60 40.12
N MET A 5 46.93 -30.94 39.81
CA MET A 5 46.40 -29.62 40.26
C MET A 5 46.75 -28.41 39.37
N ASN A 6 45.88 -27.45 39.05
CA ASN A 6 44.52 -27.10 39.52
C ASN A 6 43.81 -26.19 38.50
N ASP A 7 42.48 -26.33 38.43
CA ASP A 7 41.54 -25.28 38.05
C ASP A 7 41.61 -24.15 39.09
N GLU A 8 42.05 -22.95 38.70
CA GLU A 8 41.78 -21.65 39.34
C GLU A 8 42.72 -20.59 38.73
N ASN A 9 42.30 -19.94 37.63
CA ASN A 9 42.66 -18.56 37.25
C ASN A 9 42.32 -18.27 35.78
N ARG A 10 41.03 -18.20 35.43
CA ARG A 10 40.60 -17.55 34.18
C ARG A 10 39.50 -16.51 34.40
N SER A 11 39.54 -15.86 35.55
CA SER A 11 38.73 -14.70 35.88
C SER A 11 39.63 -13.46 35.93
N GLN A 12 40.20 -13.06 34.80
CA GLN A 12 40.77 -11.72 34.58
C GLN A 12 41.15 -11.55 33.10
N LEU A 13 40.15 -11.29 32.26
CA LEU A 13 40.35 -10.57 31.01
C LEU A 13 39.33 -9.45 30.96
N GLN A 14 39.73 -8.30 31.52
CA GLN A 14 39.11 -7.00 31.31
C GLN A 14 39.06 -6.72 29.81
N PHE A 15 37.86 -6.69 29.24
CA PHE A 15 37.65 -6.18 27.90
C PHE A 15 37.52 -4.66 27.99
N SER A 16 38.60 -3.96 27.66
CA SER A 16 38.66 -2.50 27.60
C SER A 16 37.71 -1.97 26.52
N THR A 17 36.75 -1.15 26.94
CA THR A 17 35.87 -0.39 26.05
C THR A 17 36.69 0.63 25.26
N LEU A 18 36.84 0.40 23.96
CA LEU A 18 37.26 1.44 23.02
C LEU A 18 36.03 2.29 22.70
N GLU A 19 35.89 3.40 23.42
CA GLU A 19 35.05 4.52 23.02
C GLU A 19 35.70 5.18 21.79
N SER A 20 35.10 5.00 20.61
CA SER A 20 35.39 5.84 19.44
C SER A 20 34.17 6.69 19.15
N ASP A 21 34.33 7.97 19.46
CA ASP A 21 33.42 9.07 19.22
C ASP A 21 32.89 9.09 17.78
N THR A 22 31.58 8.89 17.66
CA THR A 22 30.78 9.50 16.58
C THR A 22 29.64 10.27 17.23
N THR A 23 29.98 11.37 17.90
CA THR A 23 28.99 12.36 18.32
C THR A 23 28.39 13.02 17.09
N PHE A 24 27.34 12.41 16.54
CA PHE A 24 26.45 13.04 15.57
C PHE A 24 25.63 14.10 16.35
N ASP A 25 25.98 15.37 16.16
CA ASP A 25 25.43 16.51 16.89
C ASP A 25 23.94 16.73 16.54
N PHE A 26 23.04 16.17 17.35
CA PHE A 26 21.58 16.41 17.29
C PHE A 26 21.20 17.78 17.89
N LYS A 27 21.89 18.87 17.52
CA LYS A 27 21.43 20.22 17.84
C LYS A 27 20.36 20.67 16.86
N ASN A 28 19.13 20.16 17.07
CA ASN A 28 17.88 20.92 16.97
C ASN A 28 16.65 19.99 17.04
N THR A 29 16.34 19.42 18.20
CA THR A 29 14.95 19.05 18.54
C THR A 29 14.81 18.98 20.07
N LYS A 30 14.22 19.99 20.69
CA LYS A 30 14.03 20.01 22.16
C LYS A 30 13.23 18.82 22.74
N ASN A 31 12.66 17.96 21.89
CA ASN A 31 11.80 16.83 22.29
C ASN A 31 12.06 15.48 21.57
N HIS A 32 13.08 15.31 20.71
CA HIS A 32 13.30 14.02 20.02
C HIS A 32 14.56 13.29 20.52
N LYS A 33 14.54 12.88 21.80
CA LYS A 33 15.58 11.99 22.36
C LYS A 33 15.15 10.54 22.18
N ILE A 34 16.06 9.70 21.65
CA ILE A 34 15.87 8.25 21.60
C ILE A 34 15.65 7.74 23.03
N ARG A 35 14.59 6.96 23.23
CA ARG A 35 14.22 6.44 24.55
C ARG A 35 14.72 5.00 24.69
N ILE A 36 15.35 4.70 25.82
CA ILE A 36 15.89 3.37 26.16
C ILE A 36 15.16 2.87 27.40
N GLY A 37 14.68 1.62 27.37
CA GLY A 37 14.01 0.93 28.46
C GLY A 37 13.00 -0.10 27.95
N ARG A 38 12.61 -1.06 28.78
CA ARG A 38 11.66 -2.15 28.43
C ARG A 38 10.32 -1.66 27.84
N ASN A 39 9.95 -0.40 28.10
CA ASN A 39 8.74 0.24 27.55
C ASN A 39 8.94 0.85 26.15
N TYR A 40 10.17 0.81 25.61
CA TYR A 40 10.58 1.45 24.37
C TYR A 40 11.28 0.46 23.41
N GLN A 41 11.99 -0.56 23.92
CA GLN A 41 12.52 -1.63 23.09
C GLN A 41 11.54 -2.78 22.91
N ALA A 42 11.59 -3.41 21.73
CA ALA A 42 10.94 -4.69 21.51
C ALA A 42 11.61 -5.80 22.31
N ALA A 43 10.83 -6.75 22.81
CA ALA A 43 11.36 -8.01 23.33
C ALA A 43 11.89 -8.84 22.15
N ILE A 44 13.19 -9.12 22.14
CA ILE A 44 13.82 -9.92 21.10
C ILE A 44 13.44 -11.38 21.35
N PRO A 45 12.70 -12.04 20.42
CA PRO A 45 12.38 -13.45 20.58
C PRO A 45 13.65 -14.29 20.60
N THR A 46 13.72 -15.26 21.51
CA THR A 46 14.79 -16.25 21.52
C THR A 46 14.69 -17.12 20.28
N LEU A 47 15.82 -17.42 19.64
CA LEU A 47 15.89 -18.36 18.52
C LEU A 47 15.39 -19.72 18.99
N LYS A 48 14.22 -20.15 18.53
CA LYS A 48 13.75 -21.51 18.75
C LYS A 48 14.53 -22.42 17.80
N ALA A 49 15.20 -23.44 18.35
CA ALA A 49 15.59 -24.58 17.53
C ALA A 49 14.31 -25.14 16.91
N SER A 50 14.33 -25.43 15.61
CA SER A 50 13.19 -25.88 14.82
C SER A 50 12.58 -27.16 15.41
N THR A 51 11.69 -27.01 16.38
CA THR A 51 10.87 -28.08 16.94
C THR A 51 9.45 -27.83 16.49
N ASP A 52 9.08 -28.45 15.36
CA ASP A 52 7.77 -28.87 14.82
C ASP A 52 6.48 -28.05 15.09
N ASN A 53 6.57 -26.84 15.63
CA ASN A 53 5.42 -26.04 16.01
C ASN A 53 5.57 -24.56 15.62
N ASP A 54 6.28 -24.30 14.51
CA ASP A 54 6.33 -23.01 13.81
C ASP A 54 5.06 -22.71 12.99
N ASN A 55 4.05 -23.58 13.07
CA ASN A 55 2.79 -23.46 12.34
C ASN A 55 1.87 -22.31 12.82
N LYS A 56 2.23 -21.57 13.88
CA LYS A 56 1.40 -20.47 14.41
C LYS A 56 1.72 -19.09 13.86
N ILE A 57 2.82 -18.93 13.12
CA ILE A 57 3.08 -17.71 12.34
C ILE A 57 3.14 -18.08 10.86
N GLN A 58 2.20 -18.92 10.40
CA GLN A 58 1.71 -18.72 9.05
C GLN A 58 0.94 -17.41 9.10
N ILE A 59 1.62 -16.31 8.74
CA ILE A 59 0.91 -15.23 8.06
C ILE A 59 0.11 -15.95 6.98
N GLU A 60 -1.22 -15.92 7.06
CA GLU A 60 -2.13 -16.57 6.10
C GLU A 60 -2.01 -15.87 4.73
N GLY A 61 -0.84 -15.99 4.13
CA GLY A 61 -0.55 -15.51 2.80
C GLY A 61 -1.28 -16.40 1.82
N LYS A 62 -2.31 -15.84 1.17
CA LYS A 62 -2.94 -16.51 0.04
C LYS A 62 -2.04 -16.37 -1.18
N LEU A 63 -1.63 -17.49 -1.77
CA LEU A 63 -0.94 -17.49 -3.06
C LEU A 63 -1.89 -16.91 -4.13
N LEU A 64 -1.48 -15.84 -4.80
CA LEU A 64 -2.27 -15.19 -5.86
C LEU A 64 -1.72 -15.45 -7.27
N TRP A 65 -0.44 -15.82 -7.37
CA TRP A 65 0.22 -16.10 -8.65
C TRP A 65 1.46 -16.99 -8.44
N ASN A 66 1.70 -17.88 -9.40
CA ASN A 66 2.85 -18.76 -9.50
C ASN A 66 3.42 -18.67 -10.92
N PRO A 67 4.61 -18.08 -11.11
CA PRO A 67 5.22 -17.90 -12.44
C PRO A 67 5.77 -19.20 -13.04
N LEU A 68 5.85 -20.29 -12.28
CA LEU A 68 6.40 -21.57 -12.75
C LEU A 68 5.37 -22.44 -13.49
N MET A 69 4.09 -22.06 -13.47
CA MET A 69 2.99 -22.86 -14.00
C MET A 69 2.59 -22.50 -15.43
N ILE A 70 3.07 -21.38 -15.96
CA ILE A 70 2.74 -20.89 -17.30
C ILE A 70 3.94 -20.13 -17.86
N SER A 71 4.19 -20.25 -19.16
CA SER A 71 5.23 -19.46 -19.82
C SER A 71 4.80 -18.01 -20.02
N GLU A 72 5.77 -17.12 -20.22
CA GLU A 72 5.49 -15.71 -20.54
C GLU A 72 4.71 -15.60 -21.86
N GLU A 73 5.05 -16.40 -22.86
CA GLU A 73 4.41 -16.39 -24.18
C GLU A 73 2.94 -16.84 -24.12
N GLU A 74 2.62 -17.88 -23.34
CA GLU A 74 1.23 -18.32 -23.12
C GLU A 74 0.41 -17.30 -22.34
N THR A 75 1.05 -16.64 -21.35
CA THR A 75 0.41 -15.57 -20.57
C THR A 75 0.08 -14.39 -21.48
N ASP A 76 1.00 -13.98 -22.32
CA ASP A 76 0.81 -12.91 -23.30
C ASP A 76 -0.28 -13.23 -24.32
N HIS A 77 -0.29 -14.46 -24.84
CA HIS A 77 -1.32 -14.91 -25.76
C HIS A 77 -2.72 -14.87 -25.12
N TYR A 78 -2.82 -15.32 -23.87
CA TYR A 78 -4.06 -15.24 -23.09
C TYR A 78 -4.52 -13.79 -22.92
N LEU A 79 -3.63 -12.88 -22.49
CA LEU A 79 -3.98 -11.47 -22.31
C LEU A 79 -4.39 -10.78 -23.61
N ARG A 80 -3.69 -11.06 -24.73
CA ARG A 80 -4.07 -10.55 -26.06
C ARG A 80 -5.47 -10.99 -26.49
N SER A 81 -5.84 -12.23 -26.17
CA SER A 81 -7.18 -12.77 -26.44
C SER A 81 -8.26 -11.99 -25.67
N ILE A 82 -8.00 -11.64 -24.41
CA ILE A 82 -8.88 -10.79 -23.59
C ILE A 82 -8.97 -9.38 -24.16
N TYR A 83 -7.84 -8.76 -24.51
CA TYR A 83 -7.82 -7.41 -25.09
C TYR A 83 -8.57 -7.32 -26.42
N SER A 84 -8.57 -8.39 -27.22
CA SER A 84 -9.31 -8.48 -28.48
C SER A 84 -10.83 -8.43 -28.29
N THR A 85 -11.32 -8.71 -27.07
CA THR A 85 -12.75 -8.62 -26.69
C THR A 85 -13.18 -7.17 -26.39
N GLY A 86 -12.26 -6.20 -26.47
CA GLY A 86 -12.55 -4.78 -26.24
C GLY A 86 -12.50 -4.36 -24.77
N CYS A 87 -12.03 -5.25 -23.88
CA CYS A 87 -11.72 -4.94 -22.49
C CYS A 87 -10.29 -4.37 -22.41
N TYR A 88 -10.11 -3.16 -21.88
CA TYR A 88 -8.78 -2.54 -21.76
C TYR A 88 -8.64 -1.83 -20.41
N GLY A 89 -7.55 -2.12 -19.70
CA GLY A 89 -7.21 -1.47 -18.44
C GLY A 89 -6.41 -2.38 -17.51
N SER A 90 -5.67 -1.76 -16.58
CA SER A 90 -4.82 -2.49 -15.61
C SER A 90 -5.64 -3.40 -14.70
N THR A 91 -6.88 -3.02 -14.41
CA THR A 91 -7.77 -3.80 -13.54
C THR A 91 -8.29 -5.06 -14.25
N GLU A 92 -8.63 -4.94 -15.53
CA GLU A 92 -9.10 -6.03 -16.37
C GLU A 92 -7.99 -7.09 -16.53
N GLU A 93 -6.75 -6.63 -16.68
CA GLU A 93 -5.55 -7.48 -16.67
C GLU A 93 -5.39 -8.23 -15.34
N GLU A 94 -5.45 -7.54 -14.20
CA GLU A 94 -5.39 -8.15 -12.87
C GLU A 94 -6.48 -9.22 -12.67
N LYS A 95 -7.71 -8.94 -13.11
CA LYS A 95 -8.83 -9.90 -13.08
C LYS A 95 -8.56 -11.11 -13.96
N ALA A 96 -8.07 -10.90 -15.17
CA ALA A 96 -7.75 -11.97 -16.11
C ALA A 96 -6.66 -12.88 -15.53
N LEU A 97 -5.57 -12.31 -15.00
CA LEU A 97 -4.49 -13.08 -14.38
C LEU A 97 -4.95 -13.83 -13.12
N PHE A 98 -5.78 -13.21 -12.29
CA PHE A 98 -6.38 -13.88 -11.13
C PHE A 98 -7.28 -15.06 -11.54
N LEU A 99 -8.07 -14.88 -12.61
CA LEU A 99 -8.91 -15.95 -13.14
C LEU A 99 -8.06 -17.08 -13.72
N LEU A 100 -6.98 -16.77 -14.45
CA LEU A 100 -6.04 -17.74 -14.97
C LEU A 100 -5.41 -18.58 -13.84
N HIS A 101 -4.97 -17.94 -12.75
CA HIS A 101 -4.49 -18.63 -11.56
C HIS A 101 -5.57 -19.54 -10.95
N THR A 102 -6.80 -19.05 -10.83
CA THR A 102 -7.94 -19.79 -10.27
C THR A 102 -8.32 -21.00 -11.14
N CYS A 103 -8.14 -20.89 -12.45
CA CYS A 103 -8.30 -21.96 -13.44
C CYS A 103 -7.08 -22.88 -13.55
N ARG A 104 -6.14 -22.83 -12.59
CA ARG A 104 -4.92 -23.65 -12.59
C ARG A 104 -4.11 -23.50 -13.88
N TYR A 105 -4.04 -22.28 -14.40
CA TYR A 105 -3.28 -21.93 -15.61
C TYR A 105 -3.80 -22.57 -16.90
N ASN A 106 -5.04 -23.05 -16.92
CA ASN A 106 -5.71 -23.43 -18.15
C ASN A 106 -6.28 -22.18 -18.86
N ALA A 107 -5.63 -21.75 -19.94
CA ALA A 107 -5.99 -20.56 -20.69
C ALA A 107 -7.39 -20.66 -21.34
N GLU A 108 -7.76 -21.81 -21.87
CA GLU A 108 -9.05 -22.01 -22.54
C GLU A 108 -10.22 -21.92 -21.55
N GLU A 109 -10.12 -22.60 -20.41
CA GLU A 109 -11.14 -22.52 -19.36
C GLU A 109 -11.20 -21.12 -18.73
N ALA A 110 -10.05 -20.45 -18.58
CA ALA A 110 -10.00 -19.06 -18.11
C ALA A 110 -10.71 -18.10 -19.09
N LEU A 111 -10.50 -18.25 -20.40
CA LEU A 111 -11.19 -17.45 -21.43
C LEU A 111 -12.70 -17.70 -21.42
N ARG A 112 -13.11 -18.97 -21.34
CA ARG A 112 -14.53 -19.35 -21.27
C ARG A 112 -15.21 -18.77 -20.04
N ARG A 113 -14.54 -18.78 -18.88
CA ARG A 113 -15.09 -18.16 -17.67
C ARG A 113 -15.10 -16.64 -17.75
N TYR A 114 -14.11 -16.03 -18.38
CA TYR A 114 -14.03 -14.58 -18.53
C TYR A 114 -15.18 -14.04 -19.39
N SER A 115 -15.58 -14.76 -20.44
CA SER A 115 -16.69 -14.34 -21.33
C SER A 115 -18.07 -14.45 -20.67
N ILE A 116 -18.23 -15.36 -19.70
CA ILE A 116 -19.48 -15.59 -18.97
C ILE A 116 -19.56 -14.72 -17.71
N LEU A 117 -18.42 -14.34 -17.14
CA LEU A 117 -18.39 -13.45 -15.99
C LEU A 117 -19.12 -12.16 -16.40
N PRO A 118 -20.13 -11.71 -15.65
CA PRO A 118 -20.68 -10.39 -15.90
C PRO A 118 -19.48 -9.45 -15.87
N GLN A 119 -19.33 -8.65 -16.93
CA GLN A 119 -18.31 -7.61 -17.05
C GLN A 119 -18.66 -6.53 -16.03
N ILE A 120 -18.59 -6.92 -14.76
CA ILE A 120 -18.61 -6.08 -13.60
C ILE A 120 -17.27 -5.37 -13.72
N SER A 121 -17.28 -4.28 -14.49
CA SER A 121 -16.46 -3.11 -14.16
C SER A 121 -16.57 -2.98 -12.66
N ASN A 122 -15.44 -2.96 -11.94
CA ASN A 122 -15.41 -3.06 -10.48
C ASN A 122 -16.62 -2.35 -9.90
N THR A 123 -17.53 -3.13 -9.29
CA THR A 123 -18.77 -2.67 -8.67
C THR A 123 -18.53 -1.57 -7.63
N ASP A 124 -17.27 -1.37 -7.23
CA ASP A 124 -16.85 -0.33 -6.30
C ASP A 124 -16.73 1.07 -6.95
N LEU A 125 -16.79 1.15 -8.28
CA LEU A 125 -16.66 2.40 -9.04
C LEU A 125 -17.80 2.63 -10.05
N ILE A 126 -18.99 2.08 -9.81
CA ILE A 126 -20.17 2.58 -10.52
C ILE A 126 -20.50 3.95 -9.92
N TRP A 127 -19.95 4.98 -10.55
CA TRP A 127 -20.18 6.40 -10.24
C TRP A 127 -21.22 6.93 -11.20
N GLN A 128 -22.36 7.36 -10.67
CA GLN A 128 -23.38 8.06 -11.45
C GLN A 128 -22.88 9.48 -11.78
N ASP A 129 -23.36 10.07 -12.87
CA ASP A 129 -22.95 11.42 -13.28
C ASP A 129 -23.18 12.47 -12.17
N ASP A 130 -24.29 12.34 -11.43
CA ASP A 130 -24.61 13.17 -10.27
C ASP A 130 -23.57 13.02 -9.14
N GLU A 131 -23.08 11.80 -8.90
CA GLU A 131 -22.05 11.53 -7.89
C GLU A 131 -20.70 12.13 -8.32
N ILE A 132 -20.38 12.06 -9.61
CA ILE A 132 -19.15 12.64 -10.16
C ILE A 132 -19.20 14.16 -10.05
N GLN A 133 -20.33 14.80 -10.39
CA GLN A 133 -20.50 16.24 -10.23
C GLN A 133 -20.39 16.65 -8.75
N ASN A 134 -21.05 15.92 -7.85
CA ASN A 134 -20.98 16.19 -6.43
C ASN A 134 -19.55 16.03 -5.86
N PHE A 135 -18.78 15.07 -6.38
CA PHE A 135 -17.36 14.91 -6.07
C PHE A 135 -16.54 16.10 -6.55
N GLU A 136 -16.72 16.52 -7.80
CA GLU A 136 -15.99 17.64 -8.42
C GLU A 136 -16.25 18.96 -7.68
N GLU A 137 -17.50 19.24 -7.34
CA GLU A 137 -17.89 20.38 -6.50
C GLU A 137 -17.30 20.27 -5.08
N GLY A 138 -17.31 19.07 -4.50
CA GLY A 138 -16.72 18.80 -3.19
C GLY A 138 -15.22 19.03 -3.17
N LEU A 139 -14.51 18.58 -4.22
CA LEU A 139 -13.08 18.75 -4.38
C LEU A 139 -12.72 20.23 -4.57
N PHE A 140 -13.55 20.99 -5.27
CA PHE A 140 -13.40 22.44 -5.42
C PHE A 140 -13.60 23.17 -4.08
N LYS A 141 -14.69 22.85 -3.37
CA LYS A 141 -15.07 23.53 -2.12
C LYS A 141 -14.16 23.17 -0.95
N TYR A 142 -13.91 21.88 -0.73
CA TYR A 142 -13.22 21.36 0.45
C TYR A 142 -11.76 20.93 0.19
N GLY A 143 -11.31 20.89 -1.08
CA GLY A 143 -9.98 20.38 -1.42
C GLY A 143 -9.87 18.87 -1.16
N LYS A 144 -8.70 18.39 -0.72
CA LYS A 144 -8.47 16.95 -0.45
C LYS A 144 -9.01 16.48 0.91
N ASP A 145 -10.02 17.18 1.44
CA ASP A 145 -10.73 16.73 2.62
C ASP A 145 -11.79 15.70 2.23
N PHE A 146 -11.35 14.47 2.01
CA PHE A 146 -12.23 13.40 1.54
C PHE A 146 -13.33 13.05 2.54
N HIS A 147 -13.15 13.33 3.83
CA HIS A 147 -14.20 13.13 4.83
C HIS A 147 -15.34 14.15 4.65
N SER A 148 -15.03 15.43 4.46
CA SER A 148 -16.06 16.44 4.17
C SER A 148 -16.75 16.21 2.83
N ILE A 149 -16.04 15.67 1.83
CA ILE A 149 -16.64 15.26 0.55
C ILE A 149 -17.59 14.08 0.77
N GLN A 150 -17.20 13.10 1.59
CA GLN A 150 -18.02 11.93 1.91
C GLN A 150 -19.32 12.29 2.64
N VAL A 151 -19.30 13.30 3.51
CA VAL A 151 -20.52 13.80 4.16
C VAL A 151 -21.56 14.27 3.14
N LYS A 152 -21.11 14.80 1.98
CA LYS A 152 -21.97 15.17 0.84
C LYS A 152 -22.35 13.95 -0.01
N LEU A 153 -21.39 13.04 -0.25
CA LEU A 153 -21.56 11.80 -1.01
C LEU A 153 -21.85 10.60 -0.09
N ARG A 154 -23.04 10.57 0.51
CA ARG A 154 -23.43 9.53 1.48
C ARG A 154 -23.50 8.12 0.89
N THR A 155 -23.64 8.01 -0.43
CA THR A 155 -23.69 6.74 -1.18
C THR A 155 -22.33 6.08 -1.34
N LYS A 156 -21.24 6.79 -1.04
CA LYS A 156 -19.86 6.31 -1.20
C LYS A 156 -19.10 6.40 0.12
N SER A 157 -18.22 5.44 0.37
CA SER A 157 -17.33 5.48 1.52
C SER A 157 -16.16 6.43 1.28
N THR A 158 -15.46 6.84 2.35
CA THR A 158 -14.23 7.64 2.19
C THR A 158 -13.17 6.89 1.39
N ARG A 159 -13.12 5.56 1.49
CA ARG A 159 -12.22 4.72 0.69
C ARG A 159 -12.52 4.87 -0.80
N ASP A 160 -13.78 4.70 -1.19
CA ASP A 160 -14.20 4.74 -2.59
C ASP A 160 -13.96 6.13 -3.20
N ILE A 161 -14.16 7.19 -2.41
CA ILE A 161 -13.88 8.58 -2.82
C ILE A 161 -12.38 8.80 -3.05
N VAL A 162 -11.52 8.23 -2.20
CA VAL A 162 -10.07 8.30 -2.37
C VAL A 162 -9.64 7.53 -3.61
N GLU A 163 -10.17 6.33 -3.80
CA GLU A 163 -9.91 5.51 -4.98
C GLU A 163 -10.32 6.25 -6.26
N PHE A 164 -11.54 6.78 -6.29
CA PHE A 164 -12.05 7.57 -7.40
C PHE A 164 -11.23 8.83 -7.64
N TYR A 165 -10.72 9.51 -6.61
CA TYR A 165 -9.84 10.66 -6.79
C TYR A 165 -8.60 10.32 -7.63
N TYR A 166 -7.98 9.16 -7.39
CA TYR A 166 -6.81 8.73 -8.16
C TYR A 166 -7.15 8.32 -9.59
N TYR A 167 -8.32 7.70 -9.80
CA TYR A 167 -8.85 7.43 -11.13
C TYR A 167 -9.17 8.73 -11.89
N TRP A 168 -9.99 9.60 -11.30
CA TRP A 168 -10.39 10.90 -11.85
C TRP A 168 -9.18 11.75 -12.23
N LYS A 169 -8.12 11.74 -11.40
CA LYS A 169 -6.90 12.52 -11.65
C LYS A 169 -6.17 12.13 -12.95
N LYS A 170 -6.34 10.89 -13.41
CA LYS A 170 -5.78 10.37 -14.67
C LYS A 170 -6.76 10.48 -15.85
N SER A 171 -8.03 10.79 -15.58
CA SER A 171 -9.08 10.86 -16.60
C SER A 171 -9.01 12.13 -17.47
N LYS A 172 -9.53 12.05 -18.70
CA LYS A 172 -9.76 13.23 -19.57
C LYS A 172 -10.74 14.23 -18.93
N ARG A 173 -11.61 13.77 -18.02
CA ARG A 173 -12.60 14.60 -17.32
C ARG A 173 -11.93 15.62 -16.40
N LYS A 174 -10.82 15.26 -15.74
CA LYS A 174 -9.97 16.24 -15.04
C LYS A 174 -9.47 17.33 -15.98
N ASN A 175 -9.00 17.01 -17.19
CA ASN A 175 -8.47 18.03 -18.10
C ASN A 175 -9.56 19.04 -18.49
N LYS A 176 -10.78 18.54 -18.76
CA LYS A 176 -11.96 19.40 -18.97
C LYS A 176 -12.26 20.24 -17.74
N PHE A 177 -12.36 19.62 -16.56
CA PHE A 177 -12.59 20.30 -15.29
C PHE A 177 -11.55 21.43 -15.05
N VAL A 178 -10.26 21.13 -15.18
CA VAL A 178 -9.19 22.13 -15.01
C VAL A 178 -9.26 23.23 -16.06
N SER A 179 -9.68 22.92 -17.29
CA SER A 179 -9.88 23.94 -18.33
C SER A 179 -11.04 24.90 -18.02
N TYR A 180 -12.12 24.42 -17.40
CA TYR A 180 -13.24 25.26 -16.97
C TYR A 180 -12.89 26.17 -15.79
N PHE A 181 -12.02 25.72 -14.88
CA PHE A 181 -11.69 26.43 -13.64
C PHE A 181 -10.31 27.15 -13.66
N GLY A 182 -9.60 27.10 -14.79
CA GLY A 182 -8.31 27.77 -15.00
C GLY A 182 -7.12 27.05 -14.35
N ASN A 183 -6.17 26.62 -15.18
CA ASN A 183 -4.95 25.86 -14.83
C ASN A 183 -4.16 26.38 -13.60
N SER A 184 -4.21 27.69 -13.32
CA SER A 184 -3.43 28.35 -12.27
C SER A 184 -4.11 28.36 -10.89
N LEU A 185 -5.44 28.47 -10.82
CA LEU A 185 -6.17 28.66 -9.55
C LEU A 185 -6.43 27.33 -8.85
N PHE A 186 -6.91 26.32 -9.58
CA PHE A 186 -7.26 25.01 -9.02
C PHE A 186 -6.09 24.30 -8.32
N LEU A 187 -4.90 24.28 -8.94
CA LEU A 187 -3.69 23.68 -8.34
C LEU A 187 -3.16 24.48 -7.16
N LYS A 188 -3.30 25.82 -7.19
CA LYS A 188 -2.90 26.70 -6.08
C LYS A 188 -3.85 26.60 -4.90
N GLU A 189 -5.16 26.46 -5.12
CA GLU A 189 -6.17 26.30 -4.06
C GLU A 189 -6.13 24.93 -3.39
N ILE A 190 -5.92 23.85 -4.15
CA ILE A 190 -5.74 22.52 -3.55
C ILE A 190 -4.47 22.47 -2.69
N LYS A 191 -3.36 23.10 -3.14
CA LYS A 191 -2.13 23.19 -2.34
C LYS A 191 -2.29 24.13 -1.13
N LYS A 192 -2.96 25.28 -1.26
CA LYS A 192 -3.23 26.22 -0.16
C LYS A 192 -4.15 25.62 0.90
N LYS A 193 -5.30 25.05 0.53
CA LYS A 193 -6.29 24.50 1.50
C LYS A 193 -5.71 23.33 2.30
N HIS A 194 -4.90 22.47 1.68
CA HIS A 194 -4.18 21.40 2.39
C HIS A 194 -3.12 21.94 3.37
N PHE A 195 -2.45 23.04 3.02
CA PHE A 195 -1.46 23.67 3.88
C PHE A 195 -2.10 24.36 5.10
N PHE A 196 -3.23 25.06 4.93
CA PHE A 196 -3.94 25.72 6.04
C PHE A 196 -4.53 24.74 7.06
N ARG A 197 -5.01 23.58 6.62
CA ARG A 197 -5.57 22.56 7.54
C ARG A 197 -4.51 21.90 8.44
N LEU A 198 -3.27 21.81 7.97
CA LEU A 198 -2.15 21.31 8.78
C LEU A 198 -1.67 22.34 9.82
N ARG A 199 -1.94 23.63 9.61
CA ARG A 199 -1.60 24.70 10.57
C ARG A 199 -2.65 24.82 11.68
N ASN A 200 -3.94 24.68 11.37
CA ASN A 200 -5.02 24.75 12.37
C ASN A 200 -5.24 23.48 13.22
N ARG A 201 -4.55 22.37 12.92
CA ARG A 201 -4.52 21.18 13.81
C ARG A 201 -3.33 21.16 14.77
N ARG A 202 -2.43 22.15 14.70
CA ARG A 202 -1.42 22.43 15.73
C ARG A 202 -1.84 23.66 16.53
N GLY A 203 -3.02 23.56 17.14
CA GLY A 203 -3.44 24.43 18.22
C GLY A 203 -3.39 23.61 19.50
N PHE A 204 -2.18 23.38 20.00
CA PHE A 204 -1.73 23.24 21.39
C PHE A 204 -0.21 23.10 21.36
#